data_AF-A0A1M6Q743-F1
#
_entry.id   AF-A0A1M6Q743-F1
#
_cell.length_a   1.000
_cell.length_b   1.000
_cell.length_c   1.000
_cell.angle_alpha   90.00
_cell.angle_beta   90.00
_cell.angle_gamma   90.00
#
_symmetry.space_group_name_H-M   'P 1'
#
loop_
_entity.id
_entity.type
_entity.pdbx_description
1 polymer ?
#
loop_
_entity_poly.entity_id
_entity_poly.type
_entity_poly.pdbx_seq_one_letter_code
_entity_poly.pdbx_strand_id
1 'polypeptide(L)' 'MRFNDLFEEGERFKPAKGEILSTELRLFALIRIGVRDSDRLAGILGYSVNTIYTYKNRIKNQSLIPNNEFEAEVMKIQSN' A
#
# COMPACT_ATOMS: atom_id res chain seq x y z
N MET A 1 -8.06 -12.00 4.85
CA MET A 1 -7.44 -11.52 3.60
C MET A 1 -6.20 -10.73 3.98
N ARG A 2 -5.08 -10.91 3.29
CA ARG A 2 -3.84 -10.14 3.46
C ARG A 2 -3.66 -9.20 2.27
N PHE A 3 -2.89 -8.13 2.43
CA PHE A 3 -2.62 -7.18 1.34
C PHE A 3 -2.03 -7.85 0.09
N ASN A 4 -1.10 -8.78 0.28
CA ASN A 4 -0.49 -9.52 -0.84
C ASN A 4 -1.47 -10.47 -1.56
N ASP A 5 -2.67 -10.71 -1.03
CA ASP A 5 -3.70 -11.51 -1.71
C ASP A 5 -4.44 -10.68 -2.78
N LEU A 6 -4.24 -9.36 -2.81
CA LEU A 6 -4.78 -8.46 -3.84
C LEU A 6 -3.97 -8.44 -5.15
N PHE A 7 -2.89 -9.24 -5.21
CA PHE A 7 -1.90 -9.24 -6.29
C PHE A 7 -1.63 -10.67 -6.75
N GLU A 8 -1.33 -10.83 -8.05
CA GLU A 8 -0.81 -12.07 -8.61
C GLU A 8 0.47 -12.51 -7.88
N GLU A 9 0.77 -13.81 -7.82
CA GLU A 9 1.89 -14.32 -7.03
C GLU A 9 3.25 -13.69 -7.37
N GLY A 10 3.45 -13.34 -8.65
CA GLY A 10 4.65 -12.67 -9.15
C GLY A 10 4.72 -11.18 -8.85
N GLU A 11 3.59 -10.54 -8.53
CA GLU A 11 3.49 -9.09 -8.25
C GLU A 11 3.33 -8.78 -6.76
N ARG A 12 3.33 -9.80 -5.90
CA ARG A 12 3.29 -9.63 -4.44
C ARG A 12 4.48 -8.81 -3.94
N PHE A 13 4.20 -7.89 -3.02
CA PHE A 13 5.22 -7.05 -2.41
C PHE A 13 6.01 -7.84 -1.37
N LYS A 14 7.32 -7.90 -1.56
CA LYS A 14 8.27 -8.52 -0.63
C LYS A 14 9.08 -7.43 0.08
N PRO A 15 9.30 -7.55 1.40
CA PRO A 15 10.21 -6.64 2.09
C PRO A 15 11.61 -6.67 1.48
N ALA A 16 12.29 -5.53 1.48
CA ALA A 16 13.71 -5.50 1.14
C ALA A 16 14.53 -6.29 2.17
N LYS A 17 15.76 -6.69 1.82
CA LYS A 17 16.63 -7.46 2.71
C LYS A 17 16.87 -6.68 4.01
N GLY A 18 16.42 -7.25 5.13
CA GLY A 18 16.53 -6.64 6.47
C GLY A 18 15.31 -5.81 6.90
N GLU A 19 14.29 -5.66 6.04
CA GLU A 19 13.03 -5.01 6.41
C GLU A 19 11.96 -6.04 6.79
N ILE A 20 11.10 -5.68 7.76
CA ILE A 20 9.94 -6.49 8.16
C ILE A 20 8.77 -6.29 7.18
N LEU A 21 8.63 -5.07 6.64
CA LEU A 21 7.56 -4.67 5.73
C LEU A 21 8.12 -3.86 4.56
N SER A 22 7.63 -4.13 3.34
CA SER A 22 7.94 -3.28 2.18
C SER A 22 7.36 -1.88 2.37
N THR A 23 7.84 -0.92 1.59
CA THR A 23 7.30 0.45 1.59
C THR A 23 5.82 0.48 1.22
N GLU A 24 5.39 -0.35 0.28
CA GLU A 24 4.00 -0.47 -0.15
C GLU A 24 3.11 -1.04 0.95
N LEU A 25 3.60 -2.03 1.70
CA LEU A 25 2.91 -2.57 2.87
C LEU A 25 2.78 -1.53 3.98
N ARG A 26 3.82 -0.72 4.22
CA ARG A 26 3.78 0.38 5.20
C ARG A 26 2.79 1.47 4.78
N LEU A 27 2.84 1.89 3.51
CA LEU A 27 1.90 2.83 2.91
C LEU A 27 0.45 2.35 3.03
N PHE A 28 0.21 1.07 2.72
CA PHE A 28 -1.08 0.42 2.90
C PHE A 28 -1.56 0.46 4.36
N ALA A 29 -0.69 0.09 5.31
CA ALA A 29 -1.05 0.06 6.72
C ALA A 29 -1.48 1.45 7.22
N LEU A 30 -0.81 2.51 6.77
CA LEU A 30 -1.15 3.90 7.10
C LEU A 30 -2.50 4.32 6.52
N ILE A 31 -2.78 3.99 5.25
CA ILE A 31 -4.08 4.27 4.61
C ILE A 31 -5.20 3.58 5.37
N ARG A 32 -4.98 2.33 5.77
CA ARG A 32 -5.96 1.53 6.49
C ARG A 32 -6.32 2.09 7.86
N ILE A 33 -5.35 2.62 8.61
CA ILE A 33 -5.61 3.28 9.90
C ILE A 33 -6.20 4.70 9.76
N GLY A 34 -6.48 5.14 8.53
CA GLY A 34 -7.16 6.40 8.23
C GLY A 34 -6.24 7.54 7.79
N VAL A 35 -4.93 7.31 7.62
CA VAL A 35 -4.00 8.33 7.11
C VAL A 35 -4.06 8.33 5.58
N ARG A 36 -4.84 9.25 5.00
CA ARG A 36 -5.06 9.34 3.54
C ARG A 36 -4.31 10.48 2.87
N ASP A 37 -3.92 11.48 3.67
CA ASP A 37 -3.23 12.68 3.22
C ASP A 37 -1.80 12.36 2.74
N SER A 38 -1.48 12.74 1.50
CA SER A 38 -0.21 12.39 0.87
C SER A 38 0.98 13.06 1.54
N ASP A 39 0.84 14.29 2.04
CA ASP A 39 1.87 15.01 2.79
C ASP A 39 2.16 14.33 4.13
N ARG A 40 1.12 13.89 4.84
CA ARG A 40 1.27 13.13 6.08
C ARG A 40 1.89 11.76 5.86
N LEU A 41 1.49 11.05 4.80
CA LEU A 41 2.10 9.77 4.41
C LEU A 41 3.58 9.93 4.08
N ALA A 42 3.91 10.97 3.31
CA ALA A 42 5.28 11.34 2.96
C ALA A 42 6.12 11.61 4.22
N GLY A 43 5.58 12.40 5.16
CA GLY A 43 6.23 12.71 6.43
C GLY A 43 6.47 11.48 7.31
N ILE A 44 5.49 10.57 7.43
CA ILE A 44 5.63 9.34 8.23
C ILE A 44 6.63 8.36 7.59
N LEU A 45 6.62 8.24 6.27
CA LEU A 45 7.48 7.28 5.56
C LEU A 45 8.87 7.85 5.21
N GLY A 46 9.10 9.15 5.43
CA GLY A 46 10.36 9.82 5.09
C GLY A 46 10.61 9.94 3.58
N TYR A 47 9.54 9.97 2.78
CA TYR A 47 9.62 10.09 1.32
C TYR A 47 9.07 11.43 0.83
N SER A 48 9.36 11.76 -0.43
CA SER A 48 8.68 12.88 -1.09
C SER A 48 7.21 12.54 -1.37
N VAL A 49 6.37 13.56 -1.44
CA VAL A 49 4.96 13.42 -1.84
C VAL A 49 4.83 12.76 -3.22
N ASN A 50 5.72 13.10 -4.17
CA ASN A 50 5.76 12.49 -5.49
C ASN A 50 6.03 10.98 -5.41
N THR A 51 6.96 10.57 -4.55
CA THR A 51 7.26 9.16 -4.30
C THR A 51 6.03 8.43 -3.75
N ILE A 52 5.26 9.06 -2.87
CA ILE A 52 3.98 8.50 -2.38
C ILE A 52 2.99 8.31 -3.54
N TYR A 53 2.83 9.28 -4.42
CA TYR A 53 1.96 9.15 -5.60
C TYR A 53 2.38 8.00 -6.51
N THR A 54 3.69 7.86 -6.79
CA THR A 54 4.23 6.76 -7.58
C THR A 54 3.91 5.41 -6.95
N TYR A 55 4.10 5.26 -5.63
CA TYR A 55 3.76 4.02 -4.95
C TYR A 55 2.24 3.74 -4.98
N LYS A 56 1.38 4.73 -4.72
CA LYS A 56 -0.08 4.56 -4.80
C LYS A 56 -0.51 4.10 -6.19
N ASN A 57 0.01 4.73 -7.25
CA ASN A 57 -0.32 4.36 -8.62
C ASN A 57 0.18 2.97 -8.97
N ARG A 58 1.41 2.61 -8.56
CA ARG A 58 1.96 1.27 -8.77
C ARG A 58 1.09 0.20 -8.09
N ILE A 59 0.76 0.39 -6.82
CA ILE A 59 -0.10 -0.52 -6.06
C ILE A 59 -1.48 -0.68 -6.73
N LYS A 60 -2.09 0.42 -7.17
CA LYS A 60 -3.38 0.39 -7.86
C LYS A 60 -3.30 -0.37 -9.18
N ASN A 61 -2.31 -0.06 -10.01
CA ASN A 61 -2.15 -0.68 -11.33
C ASN A 61 -1.79 -2.18 -11.30
N GLN A 62 -1.10 -2.63 -10.24
CA GLN A 62 -0.74 -4.05 -10.07
C GLN A 62 -1.83 -4.86 -9.36
N SER A 63 -2.86 -4.19 -8.80
CA SER A 63 -3.91 -4.90 -8.06
C SER A 63 -4.89 -5.60 -9.00
N LEU A 64 -5.36 -6.76 -8.56
CA LEU A 64 -6.50 -7.47 -9.15
C LEU A 64 -7.84 -6.74 -8.94
N ILE A 65 -7.87 -5.72 -8.08
CA ILE A 65 -9.07 -4.95 -7.74
C ILE A 65 -9.15 -3.69 -8.62
N PRO A 66 -10.35 -3.35 -9.15
CA PRO A 66 -10.56 -2.09 -9.86
C PRO A 66 -10.10 -0.87 -9.06
N ASN A 67 -9.45 0.10 -9.71
CA ASN A 67 -8.85 1.27 -9.06
C ASN A 67 -9.82 2.10 -8.19
N ASN A 68 -11.10 2.15 -8.58
CA ASN A 68 -12.19 2.81 -7.85
C ASN A 68 -12.63 2.05 -6.59
N GLU A 69 -12.42 0.74 -6.54
CA GLU A 69 -12.80 -0.14 -5.43
C GLU A 69 -11.62 -0.46 -4.51
N PHE A 70 -10.39 -0.26 -5.00
CA PHE A 70 -9.15 -0.61 -4.30
C PHE A 70 -9.09 -0.09 -2.86
N GLU A 71 -9.40 1.20 -2.64
CA GLU A 71 -9.33 1.81 -1.31
C GLU A 71 -10.38 1.23 -0.36
N ALA A 72 -11.57 0.88 -0.87
CA ALA A 72 -12.63 0.27 -0.07
C ALA A 72 -12.27 -1.17 0.31
N GLU A 73 -11.74 -1.96 -0.63
CA GLU A 73 -11.27 -3.34 -0.37
C GLU A 73 -10.09 -3.35 0.61
N VAL A 74 -9.16 -2.41 0.47
CA VAL A 74 -8.04 -2.22 1.39
C VAL A 74 -8.50 -1.99 2.84
N MET A 75 -9.58 -1.25 3.05
CA MET A 75 -10.13 -1.02 4.40
C MET A 75 -10.79 -2.25 5.00
N LYS A 76 -11.28 -3.18 4.18
CA LYS A 76 -11.91 -4.44 4.63
C LYS A 76 -10.88 -5.48 5.09
N ILE A 77 -9.60 -5.33 4.73
CA ILE A 77 -8.52 -6.22 5.15
C ILE A 77 -8.36 -6.12 6.67
N GLN A 78 -8.64 -7.19 7.41
CA GLN A 78 -8.45 -7.26 8.87
C GLN A 78 -6.98 -7.58 9.23
N SER A 79 -6.53 -7.01 10.35
CA SER A 79 -5.26 -7.39 11.00
C SER A 79 -5.61 -8.56 11.88
N ASN A 80 -5.10 -9.73 11.54
CA ASN A 80 -5.11 -10.88 12.43
C ASN A 80 -3.72 -11.03 13.03
#